data_AF-A0AB39YNM4-F1
#
_entry.id   AF-A0AB39YNM4-F1
#
_cell.length_a   1.000
_cell.length_b   1.000
_cell.length_c   1.000
_cell.angle_alpha   90.00
_cell.angle_beta   90.00
_cell.angle_gamma   90.00
#
_symmetry.space_group_name_H-M   'P 1'
#
loop_
_entity.id
_entity.type
_entity.pdbx_description
1 polymer ?
#
loop_
_entity_poly.entity_id
_entity_poly.type
_entity_poly.pdbx_seq_one_letter_code
_entity_poly.pdbx_strand_id
1 'polypeptide(L)'
;MSKASFTSRRAPVHHYVLAVILGAILTIAVALLVGASNPGDFWPAAGIGALCAAYPAMSLGTRVFVSRHTVTRDQHGEQSVELQWMRQAGAGAFLDVLVATIVAAVVLAVGRFQIEALPVLLGLVALSALDAGLRYLAVRHRALK
;
A
#
# COMPACT_ATOMS: atom_id res chain seq x y z
N MET A 1 -27.84 22.50 21.58
CA MET A 1 -27.30 22.22 20.23
C MET A 1 -26.19 23.21 19.93
N SER A 2 -24.92 22.79 20.07
CA SER A 2 -23.76 23.65 19.80
C SER A 2 -23.45 23.62 18.31
N LYS A 3 -23.36 24.80 17.67
CA LYS A 3 -23.02 24.94 16.26
C LYS A 3 -21.57 24.48 16.05
N ALA A 4 -21.38 23.35 15.39
CA ALA A 4 -20.06 22.91 14.94
C ALA A 4 -19.50 23.95 13.96
N SER A 5 -18.54 24.74 14.43
CA SER A 5 -17.74 25.63 13.60
C SER A 5 -16.94 24.77 12.63
N PHE A 6 -17.32 24.78 11.34
CA PHE A 6 -16.45 24.35 10.25
C PHE A 6 -15.33 25.38 10.10
N THR A 7 -14.41 25.39 11.05
CA THR A 7 -13.12 26.04 10.85
C THR A 7 -12.42 25.26 9.74
N SER A 8 -12.17 25.93 8.62
CA SER A 8 -11.37 25.44 7.49
C SER A 8 -10.00 24.97 8.02
N ARG A 9 -9.87 23.68 8.35
CA ARG A 9 -8.64 23.08 8.87
C ARG A 9 -7.67 22.82 7.73
N ARG A 10 -7.03 23.87 7.23
CA ARG A 10 -5.89 23.75 6.32
C ARG A 10 -4.60 23.64 7.13
N ALA A 11 -3.68 22.79 6.68
CA ALA A 11 -2.33 22.77 7.26
C ALA A 11 -1.60 24.07 6.93
N PRO A 12 -0.62 24.49 7.75
CA PRO A 12 0.29 25.58 7.37
C PRO A 12 0.98 25.28 6.03
N VAL A 13 1.17 26.29 5.18
CA VAL A 13 1.72 26.13 3.81
C VAL A 13 3.04 25.35 3.78
N HIS A 14 3.92 25.57 4.77
CA HIS A 14 5.20 24.86 4.85
C HIS A 14 5.07 23.34 4.99
N HIS A 15 3.97 22.82 5.56
CA HIS A 15 3.74 21.37 5.64
C HIS A 15 3.39 20.75 4.29
N TYR A 16 2.69 21.50 3.42
CA TYR A 16 2.47 21.06 2.04
C TYR A 16 3.78 21.03 1.25
N VAL A 17 4.66 22.02 1.47
CA VAL A 17 6.00 22.03 0.86
C VAL A 17 6.82 20.82 1.32
N LEU A 18 6.85 20.54 2.62
CA LEU A 18 7.53 19.34 3.16
C LEU A 18 6.96 18.03 2.62
N ALA A 19 5.62 17.95 2.47
CA ALA A 19 4.97 16.78 1.86
C ALA A 19 5.41 16.55 0.41
N VAL A 20 5.45 17.62 -0.39
CA VAL A 20 5.90 17.56 -1.79
C VAL A 20 7.38 17.20 -1.87
N ILE A 21 8.23 17.79 -1.02
CA ILE A 21 9.66 17.49 -0.97
C ILE A 21 9.89 16.01 -0.64
N LEU A 22 9.23 15.48 0.40
CA LEU A 22 9.36 14.07 0.75
C LEU A 22 8.87 13.16 -0.39
N GLY A 23 7.71 13.47 -0.96
CA GLY A 23 7.17 12.71 -2.09
C GLY A 23 8.09 12.72 -3.31
N ALA A 24 8.68 13.87 -3.64
CA ALA A 24 9.64 14.00 -4.73
C ALA A 24 10.92 13.21 -4.47
N ILE A 25 11.51 13.31 -3.26
CA ILE A 25 12.71 12.56 -2.88
C ILE A 25 12.48 11.06 -3.02
N LEU A 26 11.37 10.55 -2.48
CA LEU A 26 11.03 9.12 -2.56
C LEU A 26 10.80 8.67 -4.02
N THR A 27 10.12 9.49 -4.81
CA THR A 27 9.89 9.20 -6.24
C THR A 27 11.21 9.13 -7.01
N ILE A 28 12.11 10.10 -6.78
CA ILE A 28 13.44 10.13 -7.40
C ILE A 28 14.26 8.92 -6.96
N ALA A 29 14.24 8.57 -5.67
CA ALA A 29 14.96 7.41 -5.15
C ALA A 29 14.53 6.11 -5.83
N VAL A 30 13.21 5.89 -6.00
CA VAL A 30 12.70 4.71 -6.71
C VAL A 30 13.04 4.75 -8.20
N ALA A 31 12.88 5.91 -8.86
CA ALA A 31 13.22 6.07 -10.28
C ALA A 31 14.70 5.75 -10.55
N LEU A 32 15.61 6.25 -9.70
CA LEU A 32 17.04 5.97 -9.81
C LEU A 32 17.35 4.48 -9.56
N LEU A 33 16.70 3.84 -8.58
CA LEU A 33 16.89 2.42 -8.32
C LEU A 33 16.44 1.56 -9.51
N VAL A 34 15.28 1.86 -10.08
CA VAL A 34 14.74 1.14 -11.24
C VAL A 34 15.59 1.38 -12.49
N GLY A 35 16.01 2.63 -12.73
CA GLY A 35 16.92 2.98 -13.82
C GLY A 35 18.28 2.28 -13.68
N ALA A 36 18.89 2.31 -12.50
CA ALA A 36 20.18 1.65 -12.24
C ALA A 36 20.11 0.12 -12.39
N SER A 37 18.94 -0.47 -12.14
CA SER A 37 18.71 -1.91 -12.34
C SER A 37 18.59 -2.28 -13.83
N ASN A 38 18.42 -1.30 -14.73
CA ASN A 38 18.23 -1.49 -16.17
C ASN A 38 19.17 -0.56 -16.97
N PRO A 39 20.50 -0.79 -16.93
CA PRO A 39 21.48 0.15 -17.50
C PRO A 39 21.36 0.36 -19.02
N GLY A 40 20.82 -0.62 -19.76
CA GLY A 40 20.59 -0.50 -21.21
C GLY A 40 19.47 0.48 -21.58
N ASP A 41 18.45 0.59 -20.71
CA ASP A 41 17.25 1.40 -20.92
C ASP A 41 16.97 2.28 -19.70
N PHE A 42 18.03 2.95 -19.20
CA PHE A 42 17.98 3.70 -17.95
C PHE A 42 16.82 4.71 -17.92
N TRP A 43 16.69 5.53 -18.96
CA TRP A 43 15.68 6.60 -19.02
C TRP A 43 14.24 6.07 -19.06
N PRO A 44 13.89 5.12 -19.94
CA PRO A 44 12.58 4.46 -19.90
C PRO A 44 12.26 3.81 -18.55
N ALA A 45 13.20 3.04 -18.00
CA ALA A 45 13.01 2.31 -16.75
C ALA A 45 12.82 3.26 -15.56
N ALA A 46 13.66 4.31 -15.46
CA ALA A 46 13.51 5.34 -14.45
C ALA A 46 12.17 6.09 -14.58
N GLY A 47 11.72 6.36 -15.81
CA GLY A 47 10.41 6.97 -16.06
C GLY A 47 9.25 6.12 -15.56
N ILE A 48 9.26 4.81 -15.85
CA ILE A 48 8.25 3.86 -15.34
C ILE A 48 8.30 3.79 -13.81
N GLY A 49 9.50 3.68 -13.23
CA GLY A 49 9.69 3.69 -11.78
C GLY A 49 9.13 4.95 -11.13
N ALA A 50 9.36 6.12 -11.72
CA ALA A 50 8.80 7.39 -11.26
C ALA A 50 7.27 7.39 -11.34
N LEU A 51 6.67 6.95 -12.45
CA LEU A 51 5.21 6.90 -12.62
C LEU A 51 4.54 5.97 -11.60
N CYS A 52 5.14 4.80 -11.34
CA CYS A 52 4.65 3.86 -10.34
C CYS A 52 4.81 4.39 -8.90
N ALA A 53 5.89 5.12 -8.62
CA ALA A 53 6.21 5.60 -7.27
C ALA A 53 5.55 6.94 -6.90
N ALA A 54 5.23 7.78 -7.89
CA ALA A 54 4.79 9.16 -7.66
C ALA A 54 3.57 9.25 -6.74
N TYR A 55 2.53 8.45 -7.01
CA TYR A 55 1.30 8.49 -6.22
C TYR A 55 1.50 7.98 -4.78
N PRO A 56 2.06 6.77 -4.53
CA PRO A 56 2.34 6.31 -3.18
C PRO A 56 3.25 7.27 -2.40
N ALA A 57 4.29 7.80 -3.03
CA ALA A 57 5.24 8.71 -2.39
C ALA A 57 4.59 10.05 -1.99
N MET A 58 3.80 10.65 -2.88
CA MET A 58 3.06 11.89 -2.59
C MET A 58 1.97 11.66 -1.53
N SER A 59 1.27 10.53 -1.60
CA SER A 59 0.29 10.13 -0.58
C SER A 59 0.93 9.96 0.79
N LEU A 60 2.13 9.37 0.85
CA LEU A 60 2.89 9.26 2.10
C LEU A 60 3.34 10.62 2.62
N GLY A 61 3.87 11.51 1.76
CA GLY A 61 4.25 12.86 2.14
C GLY A 61 3.10 13.66 2.76
N THR A 62 1.93 13.63 2.11
CA THR A 62 0.73 14.28 2.64
C THR A 62 0.25 13.64 3.93
N ARG A 63 0.30 12.30 4.03
CA ARG A 63 -0.05 11.59 5.27
C ARG A 63 0.87 11.95 6.44
N VAL A 64 2.17 12.13 6.21
CA VAL A 64 3.13 12.45 7.29
C VAL A 64 2.97 13.90 7.76
N PHE A 65 2.93 14.87 6.85
CA PHE A 65 3.01 16.29 7.20
C PHE A 65 1.66 17.02 7.25
N VAL A 66 0.70 16.64 6.40
CA VAL A 66 -0.57 17.38 6.24
C VAL A 66 -1.68 16.76 7.08
N SER A 67 -1.77 15.43 7.15
CA SER A 67 -2.92 14.74 7.77
C SER A 67 -3.19 15.12 9.23
N ARG A 68 -2.14 15.38 10.02
CA ARG A 68 -2.28 15.78 11.43
C ARG A 68 -3.03 17.10 11.63
N HIS A 69 -3.00 17.97 10.63
CA HIS A 69 -3.64 19.29 10.68
C HIS A 69 -5.02 19.28 10.03
N THR A 70 -5.22 18.44 9.01
CA THR A 70 -6.45 18.42 8.21
C THR A 70 -7.45 17.37 8.68
N VAL A 71 -7.01 16.33 9.37
CA VAL A 71 -7.87 15.22 9.83
C VAL A 71 -8.08 15.34 11.34
N THR A 72 -9.34 15.37 11.77
CA THR A 72 -9.68 15.21 13.18
C THR A 72 -9.46 13.76 13.56
N ARG A 73 -8.54 13.51 14.50
CA ARG A 73 -8.29 12.16 15.01
C ARG A 73 -9.50 11.74 15.86
N ASP A 74 -10.13 10.64 15.48
CA ASP A 74 -11.13 10.00 16.32
C ASP A 74 -10.44 9.43 17.58
N GLN A 75 -11.03 9.72 18.75
CA GLN A 75 -10.52 9.23 20.04
C GLN A 75 -10.64 7.71 20.17
N HIS A 76 -11.57 7.09 19.43
CA HIS A 76 -11.77 5.64 19.41
C HIS A 76 -11.44 5.04 18.04
N GLY A 77 -10.55 5.67 17.26
CA GLY A 77 -10.25 5.24 15.89
C GLY A 77 -9.70 3.80 15.80
N GLU A 78 -9.05 3.33 16.86
CA GLU A 78 -8.60 1.94 17.02
C GLU A 78 -9.74 0.92 17.23
N GLN A 79 -10.94 1.40 17.56
CA GLN A 79 -12.18 0.62 17.62
C GLN A 79 -13.04 0.82 16.37
N SER A 80 -12.49 1.45 15.31
CA SER A 80 -13.26 1.67 14.09
C SER A 80 -13.64 0.33 13.44
N VAL A 81 -14.89 0.31 12.96
CA VAL A 81 -15.46 -0.85 12.27
C VAL A 81 -14.63 -1.22 11.03
N GLU A 82 -14.10 -0.21 10.33
CA GLU A 82 -13.20 -0.41 9.19
C GLU A 82 -11.88 -1.10 9.58
N LEU A 83 -11.30 -0.71 10.72
CA LEU A 83 -10.08 -1.35 11.23
C LEU A 83 -10.35 -2.80 11.65
N GLN A 84 -11.52 -3.09 12.24
CA GLN A 84 -11.94 -4.46 12.52
C GLN A 84 -12.09 -5.29 11.24
N TRP A 85 -12.76 -4.77 10.21
CA TRP A 85 -12.89 -5.45 8.92
C TRP A 85 -11.53 -5.73 8.28
N MET A 86 -10.62 -4.76 8.34
CA MET A 86 -9.24 -4.91 7.84
C MET A 86 -8.46 -5.98 8.62
N ARG A 87 -8.53 -5.98 9.95
CA ARG A 87 -7.88 -7.01 10.78
C ARG A 87 -8.43 -8.41 10.47
N GLN A 88 -9.75 -8.52 10.33
CA GLN A 88 -10.41 -9.78 10.01
C GLN A 88 -10.05 -10.28 8.61
N ALA A 89 -9.97 -9.39 7.62
CA ALA A 89 -9.55 -9.73 6.27
C ALA A 89 -8.07 -10.14 6.22
N GLY A 90 -7.18 -9.42 6.92
CA GLY A 90 -5.75 -9.68 6.92
C GLY A 90 -5.35 -10.99 7.61
N ALA A 91 -5.99 -11.34 8.74
CA ALA A 91 -5.68 -12.57 9.46
C ALA A 91 -5.96 -13.84 8.64
N GLY A 92 -7.03 -13.83 7.85
CA GLY A 92 -7.33 -14.94 6.92
C GLY A 92 -6.35 -14.99 5.75
N ALA A 93 -6.04 -13.84 5.15
CA ALA A 93 -5.23 -13.79 3.93
C ALA A 93 -3.80 -14.28 4.15
N PHE A 94 -3.25 -14.05 5.34
CA PHE A 94 -1.93 -14.55 5.71
C PHE A 94 -1.87 -16.08 5.67
N LEU A 95 -2.86 -16.76 6.25
CA LEU A 95 -2.89 -18.23 6.27
C LEU A 95 -3.07 -18.80 4.86
N ASP A 96 -3.91 -18.18 4.04
CA ASP A 96 -4.15 -18.64 2.67
C ASP A 96 -2.87 -18.53 1.83
N VAL A 97 -2.15 -17.41 1.93
CA VAL A 97 -0.87 -17.21 1.23
C VAL A 97 0.21 -18.15 1.77
N LEU A 98 0.26 -18.38 3.09
CA LEU A 98 1.19 -19.32 3.69
C LEU A 98 0.95 -20.75 3.17
N VAL A 99 -0.30 -21.21 3.16
CA VAL A 99 -0.68 -22.53 2.64
C VAL A 99 -0.35 -22.63 1.14
N ALA A 100 -0.71 -21.63 0.35
CA ALA A 100 -0.40 -21.60 -1.08
C ALA A 100 1.11 -21.66 -1.34
N THR A 101 1.92 -20.96 -0.54
CA THR A 101 3.38 -20.96 -0.63
C THR A 101 3.96 -22.32 -0.28
N ILE A 102 3.47 -22.97 0.78
CA ILE A 102 3.91 -24.32 1.17
C ILE A 102 3.57 -25.33 0.07
N VAL A 103 2.34 -25.29 -0.46
CA VAL A 103 1.92 -26.19 -1.55
C VAL A 103 2.78 -25.98 -2.78
N ALA A 104 2.98 -24.73 -3.21
CA ALA A 104 3.85 -24.40 -4.34
C ALA A 104 5.28 -24.92 -4.11
N ALA A 105 5.85 -24.69 -2.92
CA ALA A 105 7.20 -25.16 -2.59
C ALA A 105 7.32 -26.69 -2.64
N VAL A 106 6.31 -27.43 -2.15
CA VAL A 106 6.27 -28.90 -2.22
C VAL A 106 6.21 -29.37 -3.67
N VAL A 107 5.36 -28.76 -4.51
CA VAL A 107 5.25 -29.11 -5.93
C VAL A 107 6.57 -28.88 -6.67
N LEU A 108 7.23 -27.75 -6.41
CA LEU A 108 8.55 -27.44 -7.00
C LEU A 108 9.62 -28.43 -6.54
N ALA A 109 9.64 -28.78 -5.25
CA ALA A 109 10.62 -29.70 -4.69
C ALA A 109 10.46 -31.14 -5.21
N VAL A 110 9.22 -31.66 -5.22
CA VAL A 110 8.93 -33.03 -5.68
C VAL A 110 9.05 -33.13 -7.21
N GLY A 111 8.53 -32.14 -7.93
CA GLY A 111 8.58 -32.10 -9.39
C GLY A 111 9.95 -31.74 -9.96
N ARG A 112 10.90 -31.29 -9.11
CA ARG A 112 12.23 -30.81 -9.50
C ARG A 112 12.18 -29.71 -10.56
N PHE A 113 11.12 -28.89 -10.54
CA PHE A 113 10.95 -27.79 -11.46
C PHE A 113 11.87 -26.62 -11.08
N GLN A 114 12.60 -26.08 -12.05
CA GLN A 114 13.33 -24.83 -11.89
C GLN A 114 12.49 -23.70 -12.47
N ILE A 115 11.89 -22.91 -11.59
CA ILE A 115 11.11 -21.73 -11.95
C ILE A 115 11.83 -20.50 -11.44
N GLU A 116 11.83 -19.43 -12.24
CA GLU A 116 12.35 -18.14 -11.84
C GLU A 116 11.56 -17.61 -10.62
N ALA A 117 12.28 -17.16 -9.58
CA ALA A 117 11.66 -16.76 -8.32
C ALA A 117 10.81 -15.48 -8.45
N LEU A 118 11.22 -14.55 -9.31
CA LEU A 118 10.57 -13.26 -9.48
C LEU A 118 9.07 -13.35 -9.84
N PRO A 119 8.65 -14.07 -10.90
CA PRO A 119 7.24 -14.20 -11.23
C PRO A 119 6.43 -14.92 -10.15
N VAL A 120 7.03 -15.87 -9.42
CA VAL A 120 6.38 -16.56 -8.29
C VAL A 120 6.11 -15.58 -7.16
N LEU A 121 7.10 -14.76 -6.79
CA LEU A 121 6.96 -13.74 -5.75
C LEU A 121 5.93 -12.67 -6.13
N LEU A 122 5.93 -12.21 -7.38
CA LEU A 122 4.91 -11.27 -7.88
C LEU A 122 3.50 -11.89 -7.83
N GLY A 123 3.38 -13.17 -8.20
CA GLY A 123 2.13 -13.92 -8.10
C GLY A 123 1.63 -14.03 -6.66
N LEU A 124 2.51 -14.31 -5.69
CA LEU A 124 2.17 -14.36 -4.27
C LEU A 124 1.74 -13.00 -3.73
N VAL A 125 2.42 -11.91 -4.12
CA VAL A 125 2.02 -10.54 -3.74
C VAL A 125 0.64 -10.22 -4.30
N ALA A 126 0.39 -10.49 -5.58
CA ALA A 126 -0.91 -10.28 -6.21
C ALA A 126 -2.02 -11.10 -5.52
N LEU A 127 -1.76 -12.38 -5.26
CA LEU A 127 -2.68 -13.27 -4.55
C LEU A 127 -3.01 -12.72 -3.14
N SER A 128 -2.00 -12.26 -2.41
CA SER A 128 -2.18 -11.71 -1.06
C SER A 128 -3.06 -10.45 -1.06
N ALA A 129 -2.84 -9.54 -2.02
CA ALA A 129 -3.61 -8.31 -2.14
C ALA A 129 -5.06 -8.60 -2.56
N LEU A 130 -5.25 -9.54 -3.49
CA LEU A 130 -6.56 -9.97 -3.95
C LEU A 130 -7.35 -10.66 -2.84
N ASP A 131 -6.76 -11.60 -2.11
CA ASP A 131 -7.47 -12.32 -1.04
C ASP A 131 -7.89 -11.35 0.07
N ALA A 132 -6.96 -10.53 0.57
CA ALA A 132 -7.27 -9.54 1.60
C ALA A 132 -8.33 -8.53 1.12
N GLY A 133 -8.21 -8.05 -0.12
CA GLY A 133 -9.15 -7.10 -0.71
C GLY A 133 -10.56 -7.67 -0.88
N LEU A 134 -10.68 -8.88 -1.46
CA LEU A 134 -11.96 -9.55 -1.65
C LEU A 134 -12.62 -9.88 -0.30
N ARG A 135 -11.84 -10.37 0.67
CA ARG A 135 -12.35 -10.69 2.01
C ARG A 135 -12.81 -9.42 2.74
N TYR A 136 -12.09 -8.31 2.60
CA TYR A 136 -12.53 -7.01 3.11
C TYR A 136 -13.87 -6.59 2.49
N LEU A 137 -13.99 -6.62 1.16
CA LEU A 137 -15.23 -6.25 0.47
C LEU A 137 -16.40 -7.15 0.90
N ALA A 138 -16.17 -8.45 1.08
CA ALA A 138 -17.17 -9.39 1.55
C ALA A 138 -17.63 -9.10 2.99
N VAL A 139 -16.69 -8.84 3.91
CA VAL A 139 -17.00 -8.49 5.30
C VAL A 139 -17.76 -7.16 5.36
N ARG A 140 -17.28 -6.14 4.65
CA ARG A 140 -17.96 -4.83 4.54
C ARG A 140 -19.38 -4.98 4.01
N HIS A 141 -19.57 -5.74 2.94
CA HIS A 141 -20.89 -5.93 2.33
C HIS A 141 -21.85 -6.69 3.25
N ARG A 142 -21.36 -7.64 4.06
CA ARG A 142 -22.18 -8.34 5.06
C ARG A 142 -22.56 -7.46 6.25
N ALA A 143 -21.66 -6.56 6.67
CA ALA A 143 -21.89 -5.67 7.80
C ALA A 143 -22.78 -4.46 7.45
N LEU A 144 -22.93 -4.12 6.17
CA LEU A 144 -23.81 -3.05 5.68
C LEU A 144 -25.21 -3.54 5.28
N LYS A 145 -25.45 -4.86 5.32
CA LYS A 145 -26.77 -5.47 5.15
C LYS A 145 -27.46 -5.60 6.50
#